data_AF-A0A928EUE7-F1
#
_entry.id   AF-A0A928EUE7-F1
#
_cell.length_a   1.000
_cell.length_b   1.000
_cell.length_c   1.000
_cell.angle_alpha   90.00
_cell.angle_beta   90.00
_cell.angle_gamma   90.00
#
_symmetry.space_group_name_H-M   'P 1'
#
loop_
_entity.id
_entity.type
_entity.pdbx_description
1 polymer ?
#
loop_
_entity_poly.entity_id
_entity_poly.type
_entity_poly.pdbx_seq_one_letter_code
_entity_poly.pdbx_strand_id
1 'polypeptide(L)'
;MKKAIIGKKLGMTQIFDEVGNVIPVTIIEAGPCVVAQKKTVEKDGYNALQLGFAEVKAKHLTKPEIGHFEKAGVPMKKHLKEFRLDDCSANVGDFITVDTFAAGDKVDVTGTTKGRGYTGAIKRWNLHLLGKTHGI
;
A
#
# COMPACT_ATOMS: atom_id res chain seq x y z
N MET A 1 10.40 16.01 0.66
CA MET A 1 9.63 15.27 -0.36
C MET A 1 8.88 14.14 0.29
N LYS A 2 7.55 14.12 0.17
CA LYS A 2 6.76 12.94 0.54
C LYS A 2 6.97 11.89 -0.56
N LYS A 3 7.49 10.73 -0.19
CA LYS A 3 7.73 9.60 -1.10
C LYS A 3 6.66 8.55 -0.84
N ALA A 4 6.17 7.91 -1.88
CA ALA A 4 5.14 6.90 -1.75
C ALA A 4 5.42 5.74 -2.70
N ILE A 5 5.22 4.52 -2.20
CA ILE A 5 5.33 3.30 -2.99
C ILE A 5 4.21 2.35 -2.58
N ILE A 6 3.75 1.54 -3.53
CA ILE A 6 2.82 0.45 -3.25
C ILE A 6 3.63 -0.84 -3.21
N GLY A 7 3.35 -1.68 -2.23
CA GLY A 7 3.98 -2.98 -2.12
C GLY A 7 3.03 -4.03 -1.54
N LYS A 8 3.44 -5.28 -1.67
CA LYS A 8 2.76 -6.45 -1.11
C LYS A 8 3.59 -6.99 0.05
N LYS A 9 2.96 -7.14 1.21
CA LYS A 9 3.58 -7.84 2.35
C LYS A 9 3.79 -9.31 1.98
N LEU A 10 5.04 -9.76 1.94
CA LEU A 10 5.39 -11.16 1.69
C LEU A 10 5.34 -11.97 2.99
N GLY A 11 5.92 -11.42 4.06
CA GLY A 11 6.06 -12.17 5.30
C GLY A 11 6.71 -11.36 6.41
N MET A 12 6.99 -12.05 7.52
CA MET A 12 7.72 -11.52 8.66
C MET A 12 8.86 -12.48 8.97
N THR A 13 10.03 -11.93 9.22
CA THR A 13 11.24 -12.67 9.62
C THR A 13 11.90 -11.92 10.77
N GLN A 14 13.06 -12.41 11.22
CA GLN A 14 13.87 -11.72 12.22
C GLN A 14 15.31 -11.61 11.71
N ILE A 15 15.97 -10.52 12.06
CA ILE A 15 17.40 -10.32 11.82
C ILE A 15 18.10 -10.12 13.16
N PHE A 16 19.39 -10.46 13.19
CA PHE A 16 20.24 -10.19 14.34
C PHE A 16 21.08 -8.96 14.05
N ASP A 17 21.11 -8.05 15.01
CA ASP A 17 22.03 -6.91 14.97
C ASP A 17 23.46 -7.35 15.32
N GLU A 18 24.46 -6.52 15.06
CA GLU A 18 25.87 -6.79 15.34
C GLU A 18 26.14 -7.05 16.84
N VAL A 19 25.29 -6.48 17.71
CA VAL A 19 25.32 -6.64 19.17
C VAL A 19 24.59 -7.91 19.64
N GLY A 20 23.96 -8.67 18.73
CA GLY A 20 23.23 -9.91 19.03
C GLY A 20 21.74 -9.72 19.38
N ASN A 21 21.20 -8.51 19.23
CA ASN A 21 19.78 -8.24 19.46
C ASN A 21 18.90 -8.80 18.34
N VAL A 22 17.74 -9.39 18.70
CA VAL A 22 16.75 -9.89 17.72
C VAL A 22 15.81 -8.77 17.32
N ILE A 23 15.78 -8.42 16.03
CA ILE A 23 14.89 -7.39 15.48
C ILE A 23 13.86 -8.06 14.56
N PRO A 24 12.55 -7.97 14.87
CA PRO A 24 11.51 -8.46 13.97
C PRO A 24 11.37 -7.54 12.76
N VAL A 25 11.38 -8.12 11.56
CA VAL A 25 11.28 -7.39 10.30
C VAL A 25 10.12 -7.89 9.45
N THR A 26 9.54 -6.99 8.66
CA THR A 26 8.50 -7.32 7.67
C THR A 26 9.08 -7.16 6.28
N ILE A 27 8.97 -8.20 5.46
CA ILE A 27 9.43 -8.16 4.06
C ILE A 27 8.27 -7.68 3.19
N ILE A 28 8.52 -6.62 2.41
CA ILE A 28 7.56 -6.02 1.48
C ILE A 28 8.16 -6.11 0.07
N GLU A 29 7.44 -6.79 -0.83
CA GLU A 29 7.70 -6.74 -2.27
C GLU A 29 7.14 -5.42 -2.80
N ALA A 30 8.01 -4.47 -3.07
CA ALA A 30 7.64 -3.17 -3.59
C ALA A 30 8.29 -2.95 -4.96
N GLY A 31 7.51 -2.39 -5.89
CA GLY A 31 8.01 -1.96 -7.19
C GLY A 31 8.14 -3.03 -8.30
N PRO A 32 8.35 -2.58 -9.55
CA PRO A 32 8.29 -1.19 -9.99
C PRO A 32 6.83 -0.68 -10.05
N CYS A 33 6.56 0.46 -9.41
CA CYS A 33 5.25 1.13 -9.44
C CYS A 33 5.24 2.15 -10.58
N VAL A 34 4.22 2.14 -11.43
CA VAL A 34 4.11 3.09 -12.55
C VAL A 34 3.17 4.24 -12.20
N VAL A 35 3.49 5.47 -12.62
CA VAL A 35 2.58 6.61 -12.49
C VAL A 35 1.53 6.54 -13.60
N ALA A 36 0.28 6.26 -13.25
CA ALA A 36 -0.82 6.13 -14.21
C ALA A 36 -1.50 7.48 -14.52
N GLN A 37 -1.60 8.36 -13.53
CA GLN A 37 -2.21 9.69 -13.71
C GLN A 37 -1.61 10.68 -12.71
N LYS A 38 -1.45 11.92 -13.17
CA LYS A 38 -1.16 13.08 -12.32
C LYS A 38 -2.42 13.93 -12.20
N LYS A 39 -2.85 14.18 -10.96
CA LYS A 39 -3.96 15.07 -10.63
C LYS A 39 -3.41 16.43 -10.19
N THR A 40 -4.05 17.48 -10.69
CA THR A 40 -3.63 18.88 -10.48
C THR A 40 -4.80 19.70 -9.95
N VAL A 41 -4.52 20.72 -9.14
CA VAL A 41 -5.56 21.60 -8.54
C VAL A 41 -6.54 22.15 -9.57
N GLU A 42 -6.08 22.56 -10.76
CA GLU A 42 -6.92 23.18 -11.79
C GLU A 42 -7.98 22.24 -12.38
N LYS A 43 -7.70 20.94 -12.46
CA LYS A 43 -8.60 19.96 -13.10
C LYS A 43 -9.37 19.13 -12.07
N ASP A 44 -8.71 18.74 -10.98
CA ASP A 44 -9.21 17.75 -10.02
C ASP A 44 -9.46 18.36 -8.63
N GLY A 45 -9.07 19.61 -8.39
CA GLY A 45 -9.21 20.29 -7.10
C GLY A 45 -8.17 19.92 -6.04
N TYR A 46 -7.22 19.04 -6.36
CA TYR A 46 -6.12 18.67 -5.46
C TYR A 46 -4.90 18.11 -6.23
N ASN A 47 -3.74 18.14 -5.58
CA ASN A 47 -2.51 17.53 -6.10
C ASN A 47 -2.38 16.10 -5.60
N ALA A 48 -2.30 15.15 -6.53
CA ALA A 48 -2.03 13.76 -6.23
C ALA A 48 -1.38 13.01 -7.40
N LEU A 49 -0.65 11.95 -7.07
CA LEU A 49 -0.16 10.96 -8.02
C LEU A 49 -0.92 9.66 -7.87
N GLN A 50 -1.42 9.12 -8.98
CA GLN A 50 -2.01 7.80 -9.03
C GLN A 50 -0.93 6.79 -9.44
N LEU A 51 -0.62 5.86 -8.54
CA LEU A 51 0.38 4.83 -8.75
C LEU A 51 -0.28 3.48 -9.02
N GLY A 52 0.27 2.75 -9.99
CA GLY A 52 -0.10 1.40 -10.40
C GLY A 52 0.90 0.35 -9.91
N PHE A 53 0.41 -0.75 -9.33
CA PHE A 53 1.21 -1.86 -8.84
C PHE A 53 0.65 -3.23 -9.24
N ALA A 54 1.56 -4.21 -9.37
CA ALA A 54 1.36 -5.59 -9.84
C ALA A 54 0.87 -5.69 -11.30
N GLU A 55 1.55 -6.47 -12.13
CA GLU A 55 1.20 -6.64 -13.55
C GLU A 55 0.01 -7.56 -13.75
N VAL A 56 -0.88 -7.17 -14.66
CA VAL A 56 -2.10 -7.93 -14.97
C VAL A 56 -2.34 -7.95 -16.46
N LYS A 57 -2.72 -9.13 -16.97
CA LYS A 57 -3.16 -9.29 -18.37
C LYS A 57 -4.51 -8.60 -18.59
N ALA A 58 -4.68 -7.94 -19.74
CA ALA A 58 -5.89 -7.22 -20.14
C ALA A 58 -7.20 -7.98 -19.88
N LYS A 59 -7.21 -9.31 -20.05
CA LYS A 59 -8.39 -10.15 -19.82
C LYS A 59 -8.98 -10.11 -18.41
N HIS A 60 -8.22 -9.66 -17.41
CA HIS A 60 -8.68 -9.54 -16.02
C HIS A 60 -9.06 -8.11 -15.64
N LEU A 61 -8.93 -7.16 -16.56
CA LEU A 61 -9.32 -5.77 -16.38
C LEU A 61 -10.64 -5.50 -17.08
N THR A 62 -11.36 -4.50 -16.58
CA THR A 62 -12.58 -4.02 -17.21
C THR A 62 -12.25 -3.07 -18.38
N LYS A 63 -13.13 -2.95 -19.37
CA LYS A 63 -12.98 -2.03 -20.51
C LYS A 63 -12.58 -0.59 -20.13
N PRO A 64 -13.19 0.07 -19.11
CA PRO A 64 -12.79 1.43 -18.73
C PRO A 64 -11.38 1.50 -18.15
N GLU A 65 -10.94 0.50 -17.39
CA GLU A 65 -9.57 0.45 -16.86
C GLU A 65 -8.54 0.31 -17.97
N ILE A 66 -8.83 -0.55 -18.97
CA ILE A 66 -7.99 -0.71 -20.16
C ILE A 66 -7.85 0.63 -20.89
N GLY A 67 -8.96 1.31 -21.17
CA GLY A 67 -8.92 2.61 -21.84
C GLY A 67 -8.17 3.69 -21.03
N HIS A 68 -8.23 3.63 -19.70
CA HIS A 68 -7.46 4.52 -18.82
C HIS A 68 -5.95 4.31 -18.97
N PHE A 69 -5.49 3.05 -18.94
CA PHE A 69 -4.08 2.72 -19.10
C PHE A 69 -3.57 2.99 -20.53
N GLU A 70 -4.38 2.71 -21.55
CA GLU A 70 -4.04 2.98 -22.96
C GLU A 70 -3.90 4.48 -23.22
N LYS A 71 -4.78 5.32 -22.67
CA LYS A 71 -4.69 6.78 -22.77
C LYS A 71 -3.41 7.33 -22.13
N ALA A 72 -2.96 6.71 -21.05
CA ALA A 72 -1.75 7.08 -20.33
C ALA A 72 -0.47 6.42 -20.90
N GLY A 73 -0.59 5.49 -21.86
CA GLY A 73 0.55 4.80 -22.48
C GLY A 73 1.33 3.92 -21.52
N VAL A 74 0.71 3.46 -20.43
CA VAL A 74 1.38 2.74 -19.33
C VAL A 74 0.99 1.26 -19.29
N PRO A 75 1.87 0.38 -18.78
CA PRO A 75 1.55 -1.02 -18.58
C PRO A 75 0.36 -1.20 -17.65
N MET A 76 -0.50 -2.16 -17.98
CA MET A 76 -1.68 -2.51 -17.21
C MET A 76 -1.31 -3.06 -15.83
N LYS A 77 -1.83 -2.44 -14.77
CA LYS A 77 -1.57 -2.83 -13.38
C LYS A 77 -2.84 -3.22 -12.63
N LYS A 78 -2.73 -4.09 -11.63
CA LYS A 78 -3.84 -4.61 -10.81
C LYS A 78 -4.38 -3.59 -9.83
N HIS A 79 -3.47 -2.87 -9.19
CA HIS A 79 -3.78 -2.03 -8.05
C HIS A 79 -3.48 -0.59 -8.42
N LEU A 80 -4.50 0.27 -8.33
CA LEU A 80 -4.36 1.72 -8.49
C LEU A 80 -4.60 2.37 -7.13
N LYS A 81 -3.67 3.20 -6.68
CA LYS A 81 -3.84 4.00 -5.46
C LYS A 81 -3.35 5.41 -5.66
N GLU A 82 -4.08 6.36 -5.09
CA GLU A 82 -3.73 7.77 -5.12
C GLU A 82 -2.95 8.16 -3.86
N PHE A 83 -1.92 8.97 -4.06
CA PHE A 83 -1.14 9.58 -2.99
C PHE A 83 -1.20 11.09 -3.16
N ARG A 84 -1.69 11.78 -2.13
CA ARG A 84 -1.67 13.24 -2.08
C ARG A 84 -0.25 13.67 -1.74
N LEU A 85 0.38 14.37 -2.67
CA LEU A 85 1.76 14.81 -2.58
C LEU A 85 1.80 16.30 -2.88
N ASP A 86 2.49 17.05 -2.05
CA ASP A 86 2.63 18.50 -2.23
C ASP A 86 3.54 18.78 -3.44
N ASP A 87 4.55 17.93 -3.67
CA ASP A 87 5.41 17.91 -4.86
C ASP A 87 5.02 16.75 -5.80
N CYS A 88 4.32 17.05 -6.90
CA CYS A 88 4.00 16.09 -7.97
C CYS A 88 5.04 16.17 -9.11
N SER A 89 6.32 16.01 -8.82
CA SER A 89 7.39 16.14 -9.83
C SER A 89 7.44 15.00 -10.84
N ALA A 90 6.91 13.81 -10.50
CA ALA A 90 6.87 12.66 -11.40
C ALA A 90 5.84 12.86 -12.53
N ASN A 91 6.22 12.41 -13.73
CA ASN A 91 5.38 12.43 -14.92
C ASN A 91 4.62 11.12 -15.06
N VAL A 92 3.55 11.14 -15.86
CA VAL A 92 2.82 9.93 -16.24
C VAL A 92 3.76 9.02 -17.04
N GLY A 93 3.86 7.76 -16.66
CA GLY A 93 4.79 6.79 -17.26
C GLY A 93 6.07 6.54 -16.47
N ASP A 94 6.41 7.40 -15.49
CA ASP A 94 7.60 7.19 -14.67
C ASP A 94 7.45 5.96 -13.76
N PHE A 95 8.57 5.27 -13.52
CA PHE A 95 8.65 4.15 -12.59
C PHE A 95 9.25 4.60 -11.26
N ILE A 96 8.54 4.27 -10.17
CA ILE A 96 9.00 4.46 -8.80
C ILE A 96 9.51 3.13 -8.27
N THR A 97 10.80 3.10 -7.94
CA THR A 97 11.51 1.94 -7.36
C THR A 97 11.79 2.14 -5.87
N VAL A 98 12.24 1.05 -5.22
CA VAL A 98 12.57 1.03 -3.79
C VAL A 98 13.76 1.95 -3.46
N ASP A 99 14.61 2.25 -4.44
CA ASP A 99 15.79 3.11 -4.31
C ASP A 99 15.44 4.55 -3.91
N THR A 100 14.16 4.92 -4.04
CA THR A 100 13.67 6.19 -3.52
C THR A 100 13.77 6.28 -2.00
N PHE A 101 13.79 5.17 -1.26
CA PHE A 101 13.91 5.13 0.20
C PHE A 101 15.34 4.87 0.62
N ALA A 102 15.80 5.56 1.67
CA ALA A 102 17.11 5.33 2.27
C ALA A 102 16.97 4.46 3.53
N ALA A 103 18.02 3.70 3.84
CA ALA A 103 18.08 2.97 5.10
C ALA A 103 18.04 3.96 6.28
N GLY A 104 17.19 3.69 7.27
CA GLY A 104 16.96 4.58 8.41
C GLY A 104 15.77 5.54 8.26
N ASP A 105 15.16 5.63 7.07
CA ASP A 105 13.96 6.42 6.87
C ASP A 105 12.80 5.88 7.71
N LYS A 106 12.14 6.77 8.46
CA LYS A 106 10.89 6.46 9.15
C LYS A 106 9.74 6.53 8.14
N VAL A 107 8.96 5.45 8.05
CA VAL A 107 7.89 5.30 7.06
C VAL A 107 6.54 5.08 7.72
N ASP A 108 5.51 5.70 7.15
CA ASP A 108 4.12 5.44 7.50
C ASP A 108 3.56 4.34 6.60
N VAL A 109 3.03 3.27 7.21
CA VAL A 109 2.50 2.11 6.48
C VAL A 109 1.00 2.04 6.63
N THR A 110 0.29 2.08 5.50
CA THR A 110 -1.16 1.83 5.44
C THR A 110 -1.43 0.52 4.70
N GLY A 111 -2.31 -0.31 5.23
CA GLY A 111 -2.71 -1.56 4.60
C GLY A 111 -4.03 -2.09 5.13
N THR A 112 -4.65 -2.99 4.37
CA THR A 112 -5.86 -3.68 4.80
C THR A 112 -5.50 -4.74 5.83
N THR A 113 -6.12 -4.68 7.01
CA THR A 113 -5.89 -5.66 8.07
C THR A 113 -6.57 -6.99 7.75
N LYS A 114 -6.10 -8.08 8.37
CA LYS A 114 -6.74 -9.40 8.21
C LYS A 114 -8.13 -9.39 8.85
N GLY A 115 -9.16 -9.59 8.03
CA GLY A 115 -10.53 -9.76 8.52
C GLY A 115 -10.65 -11.00 9.41
N ARG A 116 -11.43 -10.90 10.49
CA ARG A 116 -11.68 -12.00 11.46
C ARG A 116 -13.14 -12.48 11.47
N GLY A 117 -13.94 -12.09 10.48
CA GLY A 117 -15.38 -12.38 10.39
C GLY A 117 -16.22 -11.63 11.42
N TYR A 118 -17.46 -12.08 11.62
CA TYR A 118 -18.29 -11.60 12.73
C TYR A 118 -17.71 -12.09 14.05
N THR A 119 -17.34 -11.17 14.94
CA THR A 119 -16.71 -11.48 16.24
C THR A 119 -17.58 -10.98 17.38
N GLY A 120 -17.66 -11.75 18.46
CA GLY A 120 -18.32 -11.33 19.70
C GLY A 120 -17.68 -10.11 20.35
N ALA A 121 -18.42 -9.48 21.27
CA ALA A 121 -18.06 -8.17 21.83
C ALA A 121 -16.76 -8.20 22.66
N ILE A 122 -16.45 -9.30 23.32
CA ILE A 122 -15.17 -9.50 24.04
C ILE A 122 -13.99 -9.48 23.06
N LYS A 123 -14.05 -10.22 21.95
CA LYS A 123 -12.95 -10.29 20.97
C LYS A 123 -12.75 -8.98 20.20
N ARG A 124 -13.83 -8.20 19.99
CA ARG A 124 -13.79 -6.95 19.22
C ARG A 124 -13.44 -5.73 20.06
N TRP A 125 -13.94 -5.69 21.29
CA TRP A 125 -13.91 -4.50 22.15
C TRP A 125 -13.26 -4.73 23.51
N ASN A 126 -12.70 -5.93 23.75
CA ASN A 126 -12.05 -6.31 25.01
C ASN A 126 -12.96 -6.11 26.24
N LEU A 127 -14.27 -6.35 26.10
CA LEU A 127 -15.18 -6.36 27.25
C LEU A 127 -14.83 -7.50 28.23
N HIS A 128 -15.23 -7.31 29.49
CA HIS A 128 -15.05 -8.33 30.52
C HIS A 128 -16.06 -9.48 30.39
N LEU A 129 -15.62 -10.68 30.78
CA LEU A 129 -16.53 -11.80 31.03
C LEU A 129 -17.11 -11.69 32.44
N LEU A 130 -18.28 -12.29 32.64
CA LEU A 130 -18.81 -12.56 33.98
C LEU A 130 -18.03 -13.70 34.65
N GLY A 131 -18.16 -13.80 35.97
CA GLY A 131 -17.58 -14.91 36.74
C GLY A 131 -18.23 -16.23 36.36
N LYS A 132 -17.42 -17.28 36.16
CA LYS A 132 -17.87 -18.57 35.58
C LYS A 132 -18.28 -19.63 36.59
N THR A 133 -18.23 -19.33 37.89
CA THR A 133 -18.28 -20.35 38.98
C THR A 133 -19.58 -20.39 39.77
N HIS A 134 -20.43 -19.35 39.68
CA HIS A 134 -21.67 -19.24 40.48
C HIS A 134 -22.93 -19.23 39.61
N GLY A 135 -23.01 -20.13 38.62
CA GLY A 135 -24.22 -20.35 37.82
C GLY A 135 -24.59 -19.19 36.87
N ILE A 136 -23.65 -18.27 36.64
CA ILE A 136 -23.71 -17.20 35.64
C ILE A 136 -22.69 -17.51 34.55
#